data_AF-A0A7J8Q9C3-F1
#
_entry.id   AF-A0A7J8Q9C3-F1
#
_cell.length_a   1.000
_cell.length_b   1.000
_cell.length_c   1.000
_cell.angle_alpha   90.00
_cell.angle_beta   90.00
_cell.angle_gamma   90.00
#
_symmetry.space_group_name_H-M   'P 1'
#
loop_
_entity.id
_entity.type
_entity.pdbx_description
1 polymer ?
#
loop_
_entity_poly.entity_id
_entity_poly.type
_entity_poly.pdbx_seq_one_letter_code
_entity_poly.pdbx_strand_id
1 'polypeptide(L)'
;NSPGCSSSTCVYGIQYGDSSFSIGLFAKEKLTLTSNVVFDNFLFGCGQNNQGLFGGAAGLLGLGRNKLSFPSQTAIKFKKIFSYCLPSSPSSTGFLKFGNDGLSKSVKFTTLSTISGGESFYGITIIAMSVGGKKLSISASILAAGGAIIDSGTVITRLPPTAYSALRSAFRKQMNQYPMAKPLSILDTCYDFSKYSTVSIPKISLFFEKGVEVPIDARGILYVNSISQVCLAFAGNTNDFDVLIYGNTQQKTLEVVYDGTRRMIGFRTGGCT
;
A
#
# COMPACT_ATOMS: atom_id res chain seq x y z
N ASN A 1 11.67 12.46 -10.20
CA ASN A 1 12.87 11.77 -9.66
C ASN A 1 14.00 11.68 -10.70
N SER A 2 14.49 12.82 -11.17
CA SER A 2 15.70 12.90 -12.01
C SER A 2 16.62 13.93 -11.34
N PRO A 3 17.78 13.52 -10.79
CA PRO A 3 18.69 14.47 -10.17
C PRO A 3 19.15 15.54 -11.15
N GLY A 4 19.24 16.79 -10.68
CA GLY A 4 19.85 17.89 -11.43
C GLY A 4 21.32 18.01 -11.05
N CYS A 5 22.22 18.00 -12.02
CA CYS A 5 23.66 18.01 -11.77
C CYS A 5 24.31 19.31 -12.22
N SER A 6 25.17 19.87 -11.37
CA SER A 6 26.07 20.98 -11.70
C SER A 6 27.49 20.56 -11.35
N SER A 7 28.36 20.44 -12.36
CA SER A 7 29.70 19.86 -12.22
C SER A 7 29.64 18.45 -11.60
N SER A 8 30.43 18.18 -10.56
CA SER A 8 30.49 16.91 -9.84
C SER A 8 29.37 16.70 -8.81
N THR A 9 28.50 17.69 -8.59
CA THR A 9 27.48 17.65 -7.55
C THR A 9 26.10 17.53 -8.17
N CYS A 10 25.37 16.49 -7.77
CA CYS A 10 23.98 16.29 -8.18
C CYS A 10 23.05 16.50 -6.99
N VAL A 11 21.98 17.25 -7.19
CA VAL A 11 20.91 17.47 -6.21
C VAL A 11 19.75 16.57 -6.59
N TYR A 12 19.17 15.90 -5.59
CA TYR A 12 17.89 15.22 -5.75
C TYR A 12 16.80 15.97 -4.98
N GLY A 13 15.58 15.87 -5.49
CA GLY A 13 14.37 16.30 -4.81
C GLY A 13 13.29 15.25 -5.01
N ILE A 14 12.56 14.95 -3.95
CA ILE A 14 11.37 14.11 -3.98
C ILE A 14 10.27 14.75 -3.15
N GLN A 15 9.06 14.72 -3.69
CA GLN A 15 7.83 15.15 -3.01
C GLN A 15 6.87 13.96 -2.96
N TYR A 16 6.20 13.81 -1.82
CA TYR A 16 5.23 12.75 -1.55
C TYR A 16 3.80 13.30 -1.65
N GLY A 17 2.82 12.41 -1.78
CA GLY A 17 1.42 12.79 -1.98
C GLY A 17 0.78 13.54 -0.81
N ASP A 18 1.34 13.43 0.39
CA ASP A 18 0.96 14.18 1.59
C ASP A 18 1.67 15.54 1.70
N SER A 19 2.36 15.97 0.64
CA SER A 19 3.23 17.16 0.58
C SER A 19 4.51 17.08 1.40
N SER A 20 4.82 15.94 2.03
CA SER A 20 6.14 15.69 2.61
C SER A 20 7.20 15.77 1.50
N PHE A 21 8.42 16.20 1.83
CA PHE A 21 9.50 16.29 0.85
C PHE A 21 10.87 16.02 1.45
N SER A 22 11.80 15.63 0.57
CA SER A 22 13.21 15.50 0.87
C SER A 22 14.04 16.07 -0.27
N ILE A 23 14.95 16.97 0.06
CA ILE A 23 15.91 17.59 -0.86
C ILE A 23 17.31 17.36 -0.30
N GLY A 24 18.24 17.00 -1.15
CA GLY A 24 19.61 16.77 -0.72
C GLY A 24 20.56 16.46 -1.85
N LEU A 25 21.73 15.94 -1.47
CA LEU A 25 22.79 15.60 -2.41
C LEU A 25 22.65 14.14 -2.82
N PHE A 26 22.85 13.88 -4.09
CA PHE A 26 22.94 12.53 -4.60
C PHE A 26 24.34 11.98 -4.32
N ALA A 27 24.40 10.77 -3.76
CA ALA A 27 25.62 10.13 -3.33
C ALA A 27 25.70 8.69 -3.82
N LYS A 28 26.91 8.13 -3.77
CA LYS A 28 27.18 6.72 -4.00
C LYS A 28 27.97 6.18 -2.82
N GLU A 29 27.60 5.01 -2.32
CA GLU A 29 28.31 4.35 -1.22
C GLU A 29 28.07 2.83 -1.27
N LYS A 30 28.78 2.07 -0.44
CA LYS A 30 28.53 0.66 -0.22
C LYS A 30 27.27 0.43 0.61
N LEU A 31 26.34 -0.38 0.10
CA LEU A 31 25.16 -0.87 0.81
C LEU A 31 25.35 -2.33 1.23
N THR A 32 25.35 -2.59 2.53
CA THR A 32 25.42 -3.94 3.10
C THR A 32 24.06 -4.35 3.66
N LEU A 33 23.45 -5.42 3.13
CA LEU A 33 22.19 -5.96 3.64
C LEU A 33 22.39 -7.10 4.63
N THR A 34 23.36 -7.96 4.34
CA THR A 34 23.85 -9.03 5.22
C THR A 34 25.35 -9.18 5.01
N SER A 35 26.02 -9.98 5.83
CA SER A 35 27.46 -10.25 5.69
C SER A 35 27.88 -10.70 4.28
N ASN A 36 26.99 -11.39 3.55
CA ASN A 36 27.25 -11.95 2.22
C ASN A 36 26.51 -11.21 1.09
N VAL A 37 25.81 -10.11 1.40
CA VAL A 37 25.05 -9.34 0.42
C VAL A 37 25.43 -7.88 0.52
N VAL A 38 26.37 -7.51 -0.35
CA VAL A 38 26.96 -6.17 -0.45
C VAL A 38 26.78 -5.67 -1.87
N PHE A 39 26.45 -4.39 -1.99
CA PHE A 39 26.37 -3.68 -3.26
C PHE A 39 27.29 -2.46 -3.18
N ASP A 40 28.38 -2.50 -3.94
CA ASP A 40 29.27 -1.34 -4.09
C ASP A 40 28.65 -0.30 -5.01
N ASN A 41 29.00 0.97 -4.79
CA ASN A 41 28.52 2.11 -5.58
C ASN A 41 26.97 2.20 -5.65
N PHE A 42 26.27 1.80 -4.58
CA PHE A 42 24.83 1.97 -4.47
C PHE A 42 24.48 3.45 -4.43
N LEU A 43 23.58 3.87 -5.31
CA LEU A 43 23.17 5.26 -5.44
C LEU A 43 22.01 5.57 -4.50
N PHE A 44 22.12 6.67 -3.76
CA PHE A 44 21.08 7.09 -2.82
C PHE A 44 21.11 8.61 -2.62
N GLY A 45 20.06 9.14 -1.98
CA GLY A 45 19.99 10.53 -1.58
C GLY A 45 20.46 10.74 -0.14
N CYS A 46 21.41 11.65 0.06
CA CYS A 46 21.77 12.18 1.36
C CYS A 46 20.91 13.42 1.66
N GLY A 47 19.79 13.20 2.36
CA GLY A 47 18.80 14.24 2.65
C GLY A 47 19.37 15.35 3.52
N GLN A 48 19.26 16.59 3.06
CA GLN A 48 19.75 17.79 3.75
C GLN A 48 18.59 18.63 4.32
N ASN A 49 17.46 18.64 3.62
CA ASN A 49 16.24 19.31 4.06
C ASN A 49 15.06 18.35 3.87
N ASN A 50 14.49 17.91 4.99
CA ASN A 50 13.42 16.92 5.02
C ASN A 50 12.29 17.48 5.90
N GLN A 51 11.08 17.57 5.37
CA GLN A 51 9.91 18.03 6.11
C GLN A 51 8.70 17.14 5.81
N GLY A 52 7.90 16.89 6.85
CA GLY A 52 6.68 16.10 6.75
C GLY A 52 6.67 14.87 7.66
N LEU A 53 5.92 13.83 7.25
CA LEU A 53 5.52 12.72 8.10
C LEU A 53 6.54 11.55 8.10
N PHE A 54 7.83 11.85 8.29
CA PHE A 54 8.90 10.82 8.29
C PHE A 54 9.11 10.15 9.66
N GLY A 55 8.53 10.69 10.73
CA GLY A 55 8.68 10.17 12.09
C GLY A 55 10.14 10.15 12.55
N GLY A 56 10.55 9.07 13.24
CA GLY A 56 11.92 8.88 13.75
C GLY A 56 12.84 8.08 12.83
N ALA A 57 12.48 7.87 11.56
CA ALA A 57 13.30 7.08 10.64
C ALA A 57 14.54 7.87 10.15
N ALA A 58 15.68 7.18 10.01
CA ALA A 58 16.90 7.78 9.46
C ALA A 58 16.86 7.97 7.93
N GLY A 59 15.87 7.39 7.25
CA GLY A 59 15.73 7.48 5.80
C GLY A 59 14.60 6.60 5.28
N LEU A 60 14.43 6.59 3.95
CA LEU A 60 13.39 5.82 3.27
C LEU A 60 14.01 4.89 2.22
N LEU A 61 13.55 3.64 2.21
CA LEU A 61 13.94 2.66 1.19
C LEU A 61 12.94 2.70 0.02
N GLY A 62 13.35 3.31 -1.08
CA GLY A 62 12.51 3.41 -2.29
C GLY A 62 12.38 2.06 -3.02
N LEU A 63 11.21 1.43 -2.93
CA LEU A 63 10.89 0.16 -3.59
C LEU A 63 10.20 0.30 -4.95
N GLY A 64 10.05 1.51 -5.47
CA GLY A 64 9.39 1.80 -6.75
C GLY A 64 10.10 1.19 -7.97
N ARG A 65 9.65 1.58 -9.17
CA ARG A 65 10.13 1.02 -10.45
C ARG A 65 11.14 1.90 -11.17
N ASN A 66 11.46 3.07 -10.62
CA ASN A 66 12.49 3.95 -11.16
C ASN A 66 13.87 3.27 -11.20
N LYS A 67 14.75 3.68 -12.12
CA LYS A 67 16.11 3.13 -12.25
C LYS A 67 16.96 3.29 -10.98
N LEU A 68 16.69 4.32 -10.18
CA LEU A 68 17.36 4.59 -8.91
C LEU A 68 16.72 3.86 -7.72
N SER A 69 15.63 3.12 -7.91
CA SER A 69 15.02 2.37 -6.83
C SER A 69 15.88 1.17 -6.42
N PHE A 70 15.69 0.70 -5.20
CA PHE A 70 16.41 -0.46 -4.70
C PHE A 70 16.20 -1.71 -5.58
N PRO A 71 14.97 -2.09 -5.99
CA PRO A 71 14.78 -3.24 -6.87
C PRO A 71 15.51 -3.13 -8.23
N SER A 72 15.62 -1.91 -8.76
CA SER A 72 16.31 -1.67 -10.03
C SER A 72 17.83 -1.76 -9.90
N GLN A 73 18.41 -1.14 -8.88
CA GLN A 73 19.86 -1.16 -8.65
C GLN A 73 20.39 -2.55 -8.27
N THR A 74 19.56 -3.36 -7.60
CA THR A 74 19.91 -4.71 -7.15
C THR A 74 19.42 -5.82 -8.10
N ALA A 75 18.95 -5.45 -9.29
CA ALA A 75 18.28 -6.35 -10.23
C ALA A 75 19.14 -7.55 -10.68
N ILE A 76 20.47 -7.41 -10.75
CA ILE A 76 21.37 -8.52 -11.11
C ILE A 76 21.24 -9.67 -10.10
N LYS A 77 21.18 -9.35 -8.80
CA LYS A 77 21.08 -10.35 -7.74
C LYS A 77 19.64 -10.78 -7.50
N PHE A 78 18.71 -9.85 -7.40
CA PHE A 78 17.34 -10.11 -6.96
C PHE A 78 16.29 -10.12 -8.07
N LYS A 79 16.70 -9.95 -9.33
CA LYS A 79 15.84 -10.07 -10.52
C LYS A 79 14.63 -9.14 -10.52
N LYS A 80 14.71 -8.00 -9.81
CA LYS A 80 13.59 -7.07 -9.56
C LYS A 80 12.39 -7.74 -8.89
N ILE A 81 12.64 -8.78 -8.10
CA ILE A 81 11.63 -9.51 -7.33
C ILE A 81 11.84 -9.20 -5.86
N PHE A 82 10.76 -8.90 -5.17
CA PHE A 82 10.74 -8.76 -3.72
C PHE A 82 9.34 -9.05 -3.19
N SER A 83 9.25 -9.33 -1.90
CA SER A 83 7.98 -9.53 -1.23
C SER A 83 8.02 -8.98 0.17
N TYR A 84 6.90 -8.50 0.68
CA TYR A 84 6.77 -8.16 2.09
C TYR A 84 5.49 -8.69 2.68
N CYS A 85 5.45 -8.77 4.00
CA CYS A 85 4.23 -8.88 4.77
C CYS A 85 4.29 -7.90 5.93
N LEU A 86 3.30 -7.01 6.00
CA LEU A 86 3.18 -6.05 7.09
C LEU A 86 2.57 -6.76 8.30
N PRO A 87 3.17 -6.64 9.51
CA PRO A 87 2.68 -7.33 10.69
C PRO A 87 1.32 -6.80 11.12
N SER A 88 0.59 -7.59 11.90
CA SER A 88 -0.72 -7.16 12.38
C SER A 88 -0.69 -6.05 13.42
N SER A 89 0.35 -6.02 14.23
CA SER A 89 0.57 -5.05 15.30
C SER A 89 2.02 -4.57 15.32
N PRO A 90 2.31 -3.42 15.97
CA PRO A 90 3.68 -2.98 16.19
C PRO A 90 4.54 -3.95 17.00
N SER A 91 3.93 -4.85 17.78
CA SER A 91 4.61 -5.88 18.56
C SER A 91 4.86 -7.18 17.80
N SER A 92 4.33 -7.32 16.59
CA SER A 92 4.49 -8.52 15.76
C SER A 92 5.56 -8.31 14.68
N THR A 93 6.14 -9.40 14.19
CA THR A 93 7.21 -9.36 13.19
C THR A 93 6.69 -9.67 11.79
N GLY A 94 6.83 -8.70 10.89
CA GLY A 94 6.61 -8.89 9.46
C GLY A 94 7.90 -9.31 8.75
N PHE A 95 7.93 -9.16 7.43
CA PHE A 95 9.17 -9.33 6.68
C PHE A 95 9.21 -8.46 5.43
N LEU A 96 10.44 -8.23 4.95
CA LEU A 96 10.75 -7.77 3.60
C LEU A 96 11.85 -8.69 3.06
N LYS A 97 11.61 -9.33 1.92
CA LYS A 97 12.51 -10.29 1.28
C LYS A 97 12.79 -9.85 -0.15
N PHE A 98 14.01 -10.08 -0.60
CA PHE A 98 14.45 -9.76 -1.95
C PHE A 98 14.89 -11.02 -2.68
N GLY A 99 14.58 -11.09 -3.98
CA GLY A 99 14.73 -12.29 -4.79
C GLY A 99 13.48 -13.15 -4.79
N ASN A 100 13.57 -14.30 -5.47
CA ASN A 100 12.47 -15.24 -5.67
C ASN A 100 12.56 -16.49 -4.77
N ASP A 101 13.56 -16.57 -3.91
CA ASP A 101 13.81 -17.72 -3.06
C ASP A 101 12.73 -17.84 -1.97
N GLY A 102 12.18 -19.05 -1.82
CA GLY A 102 11.16 -19.33 -0.80
C GLY A 102 9.78 -18.73 -1.09
N LEU A 103 9.52 -18.21 -2.31
CA LEU A 103 8.18 -17.78 -2.69
C LEU A 103 7.21 -18.97 -2.71
N SER A 104 6.09 -18.81 -2.00
CA SER A 104 5.08 -19.86 -1.89
C SER A 104 4.36 -20.09 -3.23
N LYS A 105 4.09 -21.37 -3.56
CA LYS A 105 3.25 -21.75 -4.70
C LYS A 105 1.79 -21.30 -4.56
N SER A 106 1.37 -20.93 -3.35
CA SER A 106 0.00 -20.47 -3.05
C SER A 106 -0.23 -19.00 -3.43
N VAL A 107 0.81 -18.25 -3.81
CA VAL A 107 0.70 -16.85 -4.24
C VAL A 107 -0.14 -16.78 -5.52
N LYS A 108 -1.17 -15.93 -5.51
CA LYS A 108 -2.04 -15.67 -6.65
C LYS A 108 -1.60 -14.40 -7.34
N PHE A 109 -1.22 -14.51 -8.61
CA PHE A 109 -0.67 -13.39 -9.37
C PHE A 109 -1.69 -12.76 -10.32
N THR A 110 -1.65 -11.43 -10.38
CA THR A 110 -2.32 -10.59 -11.36
C THR A 110 -1.32 -9.68 -12.07
N THR A 111 -1.77 -9.00 -13.11
CA THR A 111 -0.94 -8.12 -13.96
C THR A 111 -0.71 -6.77 -13.29
N LEU A 112 0.53 -6.27 -13.35
CA LEU A 112 0.83 -4.87 -13.01
C LEU A 112 0.38 -3.97 -14.16
N SER A 113 -0.43 -2.97 -13.85
CA SER A 113 -0.84 -1.93 -14.79
C SER A 113 0.21 -0.79 -14.84
N THR A 114 0.01 0.15 -15.75
CA THR A 114 0.80 1.39 -15.84
C THR A 114 -0.12 2.54 -15.51
N ILE A 115 0.35 3.48 -14.69
CA ILE A 115 -0.37 4.72 -14.37
C ILE A 115 0.30 5.86 -15.15
N SER A 116 -0.52 6.65 -15.84
CA SER A 116 -0.05 7.83 -16.58
C SER A 116 0.59 8.83 -15.61
N GLY A 117 1.81 9.31 -15.92
CA GLY A 117 2.58 10.20 -15.03
C GLY A 117 3.07 9.54 -13.73
N GLY A 118 2.92 8.22 -13.61
CA GLY A 118 3.23 7.43 -12.43
C GLY A 118 4.14 6.25 -12.75
N GLU A 119 5.13 6.41 -13.63
CA GLU A 119 5.95 5.31 -14.16
C GLU A 119 6.73 4.56 -13.08
N SER A 120 7.01 5.22 -11.95
CA SER A 120 7.67 4.61 -10.79
C SER A 120 6.71 3.81 -9.90
N PHE A 121 5.39 4.00 -10.03
CA PHE A 121 4.40 3.33 -9.20
C PHE A 121 4.07 1.92 -9.69
N TYR A 122 3.66 1.07 -8.75
CA TYR A 122 3.07 -0.22 -9.06
C TYR A 122 1.57 -0.03 -9.28
N GLY A 123 1.19 0.10 -10.54
CA GLY A 123 -0.21 0.08 -10.95
C GLY A 123 -0.81 -1.31 -10.74
N ILE A 124 -2.03 -1.34 -10.25
CA ILE A 124 -2.88 -2.53 -10.12
C ILE A 124 -4.22 -2.29 -10.79
N THR A 125 -4.99 -3.36 -11.02
CA THR A 125 -6.35 -3.26 -11.57
C THR A 125 -7.32 -3.93 -10.61
N ILE A 126 -8.11 -3.13 -9.88
CA ILE A 126 -9.21 -3.62 -9.05
C ILE A 126 -10.48 -3.58 -9.90
N ILE A 127 -11.13 -4.72 -10.07
CA ILE A 127 -12.30 -4.87 -10.96
C ILE A 127 -13.62 -4.96 -10.20
N ALA A 128 -13.58 -5.33 -8.91
CA ALA A 128 -14.76 -5.37 -8.05
C ALA A 128 -14.37 -5.36 -6.58
N MET A 129 -15.38 -5.14 -5.72
CA MET A 129 -15.28 -5.26 -4.27
C MET A 129 -16.52 -5.98 -3.75
N SER A 130 -16.42 -6.63 -2.59
CA SER A 130 -17.57 -7.23 -1.91
C SER A 130 -17.61 -6.89 -0.44
N VAL A 131 -18.82 -6.83 0.13
CA VAL A 131 -19.05 -6.70 1.57
C VAL A 131 -19.99 -7.84 2.02
N GLY A 132 -19.57 -8.60 3.03
CA GLY A 132 -20.30 -9.79 3.50
C GLY A 132 -20.50 -10.84 2.42
N GLY A 133 -19.53 -11.01 1.52
CA GLY A 133 -19.61 -11.96 0.40
C GLY A 133 -20.47 -11.50 -0.79
N LYS A 134 -21.16 -10.35 -0.70
CA LYS A 134 -21.93 -9.80 -1.82
C LYS A 134 -21.11 -8.77 -2.58
N LYS A 135 -20.90 -8.99 -3.88
CA LYS A 135 -20.27 -8.02 -4.78
C LYS A 135 -21.09 -6.73 -4.83
N LEU A 136 -20.39 -5.59 -4.79
CA LEU A 136 -20.99 -4.27 -4.88
C LEU A 136 -21.31 -3.92 -6.33
N SER A 137 -22.42 -3.21 -6.54
CA SER A 137 -22.80 -2.69 -7.85
C SER A 137 -22.02 -1.41 -8.16
N ILE A 138 -20.76 -1.56 -8.56
CA ILE A 138 -19.86 -0.46 -8.93
C ILE A 138 -19.48 -0.68 -10.40
N SER A 139 -19.60 0.36 -11.23
CA SER A 139 -19.15 0.26 -12.63
C SER A 139 -17.63 0.06 -12.68
N ALA A 140 -17.17 -0.84 -13.54
CA ALA A 140 -15.74 -1.04 -13.79
C ALA A 140 -15.07 0.27 -14.27
N SER A 141 -15.80 1.14 -14.97
CA SER A 141 -15.29 2.45 -15.41
C SER A 141 -14.93 3.36 -14.23
N ILE A 142 -15.65 3.29 -13.12
CA ILE A 142 -15.35 4.09 -11.92
C ILE A 142 -14.05 3.61 -11.27
N LEU A 143 -13.84 2.30 -11.19
CA LEU A 143 -12.61 1.74 -10.61
C LEU A 143 -11.39 1.93 -11.52
N ALA A 144 -11.61 2.08 -12.83
CA ALA A 144 -10.55 2.29 -13.82
C ALA A 144 -10.26 3.76 -14.12
N ALA A 145 -11.14 4.70 -13.77
CA ALA A 145 -11.10 6.10 -14.19
C ALA A 145 -9.76 6.81 -13.91
N GLY A 146 -9.31 6.79 -12.66
CA GLY A 146 -7.99 7.31 -12.24
C GLY A 146 -6.87 6.26 -12.26
N GLY A 147 -7.19 5.01 -12.64
CA GLY A 147 -6.36 3.85 -12.35
C GLY A 147 -6.21 3.56 -10.85
N ALA A 148 -5.39 2.57 -10.51
CA ALA A 148 -5.15 2.18 -9.13
C ALA A 148 -3.66 1.88 -8.87
N ILE A 149 -3.17 2.23 -7.70
CA ILE A 149 -1.84 1.87 -7.20
C ILE A 149 -1.93 1.08 -5.91
N ILE A 150 -0.92 0.26 -5.65
CA ILE A 150 -0.66 -0.27 -4.31
C ILE A 150 0.45 0.55 -3.67
N ASP A 151 0.20 1.03 -2.46
CA ASP A 151 1.12 1.92 -1.77
C ASP A 151 1.28 1.53 -0.30
N SER A 152 2.52 1.30 0.11
CA SER A 152 2.87 1.03 1.51
C SER A 152 2.99 2.30 2.35
N GLY A 153 3.12 3.48 1.71
CA GLY A 153 3.22 4.78 2.38
C GLY A 153 1.87 5.34 2.82
N THR A 154 0.80 5.06 2.07
CA THR A 154 -0.56 5.47 2.44
C THR A 154 -1.16 4.55 3.50
N VAL A 155 -1.60 5.11 4.62
CA VAL A 155 -2.11 4.35 5.78
C VAL A 155 -3.38 3.55 5.45
N ILE A 156 -4.38 4.17 4.82
CA ILE A 156 -5.68 3.56 4.53
C ILE A 156 -6.00 3.62 3.04
N THR A 157 -6.75 2.64 2.53
CA THR A 157 -7.21 2.64 1.15
C THR A 157 -8.05 3.88 0.84
N ARG A 158 -7.74 4.52 -0.28
CA ARG A 158 -8.47 5.64 -0.87
C ARG A 158 -9.20 5.19 -2.12
N LEU A 159 -10.50 5.47 -2.18
CA LEU A 159 -11.37 5.04 -3.27
C LEU A 159 -11.97 6.25 -3.99
N PRO A 160 -12.28 6.13 -5.29
CA PRO A 160 -13.22 7.04 -5.97
C PRO A 160 -14.48 7.25 -5.11
N PRO A 161 -14.96 8.50 -4.90
CA PRO A 161 -16.16 8.81 -4.11
C PRO A 161 -17.35 7.87 -4.36
N THR A 162 -17.63 7.54 -5.62
CA THR A 162 -18.73 6.64 -6.00
C THR A 162 -18.50 5.22 -5.48
N ALA A 163 -17.29 4.69 -5.65
CA ALA A 163 -16.91 3.37 -5.14
C ALA A 163 -16.89 3.33 -3.60
N TYR A 164 -16.37 4.38 -2.97
CA TYR A 164 -16.37 4.53 -1.51
C TYR A 164 -17.81 4.54 -0.95
N SER A 165 -18.70 5.32 -1.55
CA SER A 165 -20.09 5.43 -1.11
C SER A 165 -20.81 4.08 -1.15
N ALA A 166 -20.60 3.29 -2.20
CA ALA A 166 -21.15 1.94 -2.32
C ALA A 166 -20.61 0.99 -1.23
N LEU A 167 -19.29 0.99 -0.99
CA LEU A 167 -18.65 0.21 0.07
C LEU A 167 -19.19 0.60 1.45
N ARG A 168 -19.14 1.90 1.76
CA ARG A 168 -19.59 2.49 3.02
C ARG A 168 -21.05 2.12 3.31
N SER A 169 -21.93 2.27 2.32
CA SER A 169 -23.37 2.00 2.49
C SER A 169 -23.64 0.52 2.75
N ALA A 170 -22.98 -0.38 2.01
CA ALA A 170 -23.10 -1.82 2.22
C ALA A 170 -22.55 -2.24 3.60
N PHE A 171 -21.42 -1.67 4.02
CA PHE A 171 -20.82 -1.90 5.33
C PHE A 171 -21.74 -1.44 6.46
N ARG A 172 -22.21 -0.19 6.41
CA ARG A 172 -23.13 0.38 7.40
C ARG A 172 -24.41 -0.43 7.54
N LYS A 173 -24.96 -0.95 6.44
CA LYS A 173 -26.15 -1.80 6.46
C LYS A 173 -25.96 -3.08 7.27
N GLN A 174 -24.79 -3.71 7.20
CA GLN A 174 -24.48 -4.93 7.97
C GLN A 174 -24.02 -4.65 9.40
N MET A 175 -23.66 -3.40 9.70
CA MET A 175 -23.21 -2.94 11.01
C MET A 175 -24.28 -2.13 11.76
N ASN A 176 -25.54 -2.16 11.31
CA ASN A 176 -26.62 -1.30 11.82
C ASN A 176 -27.00 -1.55 13.30
N GLN A 177 -26.62 -2.70 13.85
CA GLN A 177 -26.82 -3.04 15.26
C GLN A 177 -25.87 -2.30 16.20
N TYR A 178 -24.77 -1.74 15.69
CA TYR A 178 -23.77 -1.03 16.49
C TYR A 178 -23.98 0.48 16.41
N PRO A 179 -23.89 1.22 17.54
CA PRO A 179 -24.06 2.66 17.54
C PRO A 179 -22.90 3.33 16.81
N MET A 180 -23.21 4.29 15.94
CA MET A 180 -22.17 5.10 15.31
C MET A 180 -21.55 6.07 16.31
N ALA A 181 -20.23 6.20 16.24
CA ALA A 181 -19.45 7.20 16.96
C ALA A 181 -19.17 8.42 16.08
N LYS A 182 -18.60 9.47 16.68
CA LYS A 182 -18.16 10.65 15.91
C LYS A 182 -17.11 10.26 14.86
N PRO A 183 -17.14 10.88 13.66
CA PRO A 183 -16.07 10.74 12.67
C PRO A 183 -14.69 11.03 13.26
N LEU A 184 -13.65 10.44 12.64
CA LEU A 184 -12.26 10.64 13.02
C LEU A 184 -11.48 11.10 11.78
N SER A 185 -11.09 12.38 11.75
CA SER A 185 -10.41 12.95 10.58
C SER A 185 -11.21 12.68 9.30
N ILE A 186 -10.60 12.05 8.30
CA ILE A 186 -11.24 11.67 7.03
C ILE A 186 -12.12 10.41 7.10
N LEU A 187 -12.17 9.73 8.25
CA LEU A 187 -12.97 8.52 8.44
C LEU A 187 -14.37 8.91 8.92
N ASP A 188 -15.37 8.73 8.07
CA ASP A 188 -16.75 9.16 8.32
C ASP A 188 -17.66 8.08 8.94
N THR A 189 -17.15 6.85 9.08
CA THR A 189 -17.91 5.68 9.50
C THR A 189 -17.23 5.05 10.69
N CYS A 190 -17.63 5.47 11.89
CA CYS A 190 -17.06 5.03 13.15
C CYS A 190 -18.15 4.47 14.05
N TYR A 191 -17.78 3.57 14.96
CA TYR A 191 -18.66 2.87 15.88
C TYR A 191 -18.11 2.91 17.31
N ASP A 192 -19.02 2.92 18.27
CA ASP A 192 -18.71 2.74 19.69
C ASP A 192 -18.98 1.28 20.09
N PHE A 193 -17.91 0.56 20.42
CA PHE A 193 -17.97 -0.83 20.85
C PHE A 193 -17.82 -1.01 22.36
N SER A 194 -17.82 0.07 23.16
CA SER A 194 -17.61 0.02 24.62
C SER A 194 -18.59 -0.88 25.38
N LYS A 195 -19.80 -1.09 24.84
CA LYS A 195 -20.85 -1.94 25.42
C LYS A 195 -20.92 -3.36 24.83
N TYR A 196 -19.96 -3.75 24.00
CA TYR A 196 -19.98 -5.01 23.27
C TYR A 196 -18.74 -5.84 23.59
N SER A 197 -18.96 -7.08 24.05
CA SER A 197 -17.89 -8.05 24.28
C SER A 197 -17.45 -8.77 22.99
N THR A 198 -18.33 -8.82 21.98
CA THR A 198 -18.05 -9.42 20.68
C THR A 198 -18.64 -8.56 19.57
N VAL A 199 -17.86 -8.35 18.51
CA VAL A 199 -18.25 -7.56 17.35
C VAL A 199 -18.12 -8.42 16.10
N SER A 200 -19.20 -8.56 15.34
CA SER A 200 -19.21 -9.23 14.05
C SER A 200 -18.97 -8.21 12.95
N ILE A 201 -17.82 -8.31 12.28
CA ILE A 201 -17.41 -7.39 11.22
C ILE A 201 -17.64 -8.08 9.87
N PRO A 202 -18.37 -7.46 8.92
CA PRO A 202 -18.59 -8.07 7.61
C PRO A 202 -17.28 -8.16 6.83
N LYS A 203 -17.01 -9.32 6.22
CA LYS A 203 -15.82 -9.52 5.38
C LYS A 203 -15.81 -8.55 4.20
N ILE A 204 -14.64 -8.01 3.88
CA ILE A 204 -14.41 -7.21 2.67
C ILE A 204 -13.38 -7.94 1.81
N SER A 205 -13.65 -8.07 0.51
CA SER A 205 -12.69 -8.60 -0.47
C SER A 205 -12.53 -7.62 -1.62
N LEU A 206 -11.29 -7.53 -2.13
CA LEU A 206 -10.96 -6.86 -3.39
C LEU A 206 -10.75 -7.92 -4.47
N PHE A 207 -11.25 -7.66 -5.67
CA PHE A 207 -11.10 -8.55 -6.81
C PHE A 207 -10.22 -7.88 -7.85
N PHE A 208 -9.26 -8.61 -8.36
CA PHE A 208 -8.32 -8.19 -9.39
C PHE A 208 -8.55 -9.02 -10.65
N GLU A 209 -7.88 -8.63 -11.75
CA GLU A 209 -7.86 -9.41 -12.97
C GLU A 209 -7.37 -10.85 -12.72
N LYS A 210 -7.63 -11.75 -13.69
CA LYS A 210 -7.28 -13.18 -13.62
C LYS A 210 -7.97 -13.94 -12.48
N GLY A 211 -9.11 -13.42 -12.00
CA GLY A 211 -9.92 -14.07 -10.97
C GLY A 211 -9.27 -14.07 -9.58
N VAL A 212 -8.30 -13.18 -9.34
CA VAL A 212 -7.62 -13.09 -8.04
C VAL A 212 -8.53 -12.35 -7.06
N GLU A 213 -9.03 -13.07 -6.06
CA GLU A 213 -9.68 -12.49 -4.89
C GLU A 213 -8.67 -12.33 -3.76
N VAL A 214 -8.67 -11.14 -3.16
CA VAL A 214 -7.89 -10.84 -1.95
C VAL A 214 -8.86 -10.46 -0.84
N PRO A 215 -9.18 -11.38 0.08
CA PRO A 215 -9.94 -11.04 1.27
C PRO A 215 -9.06 -10.19 2.20
N ILE A 216 -9.64 -9.13 2.75
CA ILE A 216 -8.99 -8.25 3.72
C ILE A 216 -9.16 -8.87 5.10
N ASP A 217 -8.05 -9.00 5.82
CA ASP A 217 -8.09 -9.42 7.22
C ASP A 217 -8.92 -8.44 8.06
N ALA A 218 -9.60 -8.91 9.11
CA ALA A 218 -10.42 -8.06 9.97
C ALA A 218 -9.65 -6.84 10.51
N ARG A 219 -8.36 -6.99 10.78
CA ARG A 219 -7.43 -5.93 11.23
C ARG A 219 -7.12 -4.89 10.15
N GLY A 220 -7.39 -5.22 8.89
CA GLY A 220 -7.32 -4.31 7.74
C GLY A 220 -8.67 -3.67 7.39
N ILE A 221 -9.78 -4.10 8.00
CA ILE A 221 -11.11 -3.50 7.76
C ILE A 221 -11.35 -2.30 8.67
N LEU A 222 -10.87 -2.36 9.92
CA LEU A 222 -11.11 -1.34 10.94
C LEU A 222 -9.83 -0.63 11.38
N TYR A 223 -9.96 0.66 11.65
CA TYR A 223 -8.97 1.52 12.29
C TYR A 223 -9.43 1.82 13.72
N VAL A 224 -8.62 1.44 14.70
CA VAL A 224 -8.95 1.58 16.13
C VAL A 224 -8.26 2.81 16.70
N ASN A 225 -9.03 3.85 17.06
CA ASN A 225 -8.52 4.97 17.86
C ASN A 225 -8.73 4.70 19.35
N SER A 226 -9.91 4.21 19.72
CA SER A 226 -10.26 3.71 21.04
C SER A 226 -11.40 2.69 20.90
N ILE A 227 -11.75 1.98 21.98
CA ILE A 227 -12.91 1.07 21.96
C ILE A 227 -14.24 1.80 21.68
N SER A 228 -14.32 3.09 22.01
CA SER A 228 -15.48 3.95 21.75
C SER A 228 -15.44 4.67 20.41
N GLN A 229 -14.36 4.50 19.63
CA GLN A 229 -14.21 5.10 18.31
C GLN A 229 -13.37 4.18 17.41
N VAL A 230 -14.03 3.20 16.81
CA VAL A 230 -13.46 2.28 15.82
C VAL A 230 -14.07 2.55 14.45
N CYS A 231 -13.25 2.85 13.45
CA CYS A 231 -13.70 3.36 12.16
C CYS A 231 -13.44 2.38 11.02
N LEU A 232 -14.29 2.38 9.98
CA LEU A 232 -14.01 1.71 8.72
C LEU A 232 -12.74 2.32 8.11
N ALA A 233 -11.72 1.50 7.84
CA ALA A 233 -10.39 1.95 7.41
C ALA A 233 -10.33 2.27 5.90
N PHE A 234 -11.35 2.94 5.36
CA PHE A 234 -11.44 3.37 3.97
C PHE A 234 -11.91 4.83 3.94
N ALA A 235 -11.49 5.56 2.92
CA ALA A 235 -11.97 6.92 2.70
C ALA A 235 -12.13 7.20 1.20
N GLY A 236 -13.07 8.09 0.88
CA GLY A 236 -13.21 8.64 -0.47
C GLY A 236 -12.08 9.61 -0.80
N ASN A 237 -11.70 9.65 -2.08
CA ASN A 237 -10.98 10.77 -2.70
C ASN A 237 -11.92 11.98 -2.85
N THR A 238 -11.42 13.05 -3.47
CA THR A 238 -12.24 14.22 -3.81
C THR A 238 -12.99 14.01 -5.12
N ASN A 239 -12.39 13.30 -6.08
CA ASN A 239 -12.92 13.07 -7.42
C ASN A 239 -12.83 11.57 -7.81
N ASP A 240 -13.78 11.09 -8.62
CA ASP A 240 -13.76 9.72 -9.16
C ASP A 240 -12.61 9.47 -10.16
N PHE A 241 -12.04 10.52 -10.74
CA PHE A 241 -10.85 10.45 -11.59
C PHE A 241 -9.53 10.47 -10.80
N ASP A 242 -9.58 10.69 -9.48
CA ASP A 242 -8.38 10.60 -8.65
C ASP A 242 -7.91 9.14 -8.55
N VAL A 243 -6.60 8.94 -8.48
CA VAL A 243 -5.98 7.61 -8.36
C VAL A 243 -6.54 6.87 -7.14
N LEU A 244 -7.01 5.64 -7.36
CA LEU A 244 -7.34 4.72 -6.28
C LEU A 244 -6.05 4.23 -5.61
N ILE A 245 -5.97 4.28 -4.28
CA ILE A 245 -4.80 3.83 -3.54
C ILE A 245 -5.17 2.64 -2.66
N TYR A 246 -4.57 1.47 -2.89
CA TYR A 246 -4.66 0.33 -1.99
C TYR A 246 -3.62 0.50 -0.86
N GLY A 247 -4.08 0.90 0.32
CA GLY A 247 -3.24 1.35 1.44
C GLY A 247 -2.74 0.23 2.35
N ASN A 248 -1.78 0.57 3.22
CA ASN A 248 -1.01 -0.40 4.00
C ASN A 248 -1.82 -1.11 5.09
N THR A 249 -2.87 -0.48 5.63
CA THR A 249 -3.74 -1.10 6.64
C THR A 249 -4.42 -2.34 6.07
N GLN A 250 -4.90 -2.27 4.83
CA GLN A 250 -5.55 -3.39 4.15
C GLN A 250 -4.55 -4.44 3.62
N GLN A 251 -3.24 -4.14 3.67
CA GLN A 251 -2.17 -5.07 3.31
C GLN A 251 -1.59 -5.81 4.53
N LYS A 252 -2.03 -5.51 5.76
CA LYS A 252 -1.58 -6.22 6.96
C LYS A 252 -1.85 -7.72 6.85
N THR A 253 -0.87 -8.52 7.24
CA THR A 253 -0.85 -10.00 7.18
C THR A 253 -0.95 -10.60 5.76
N LEU A 254 -1.01 -9.75 4.74
CA LEU A 254 -0.96 -10.15 3.34
C LEU A 254 0.51 -10.15 2.90
N GLU A 255 0.98 -11.27 2.38
CA GLU A 255 2.21 -11.24 1.60
C GLU A 255 1.91 -10.66 0.22
N VAL A 256 2.59 -9.57 -0.10
CA VAL A 256 2.56 -8.91 -1.41
C VAL A 256 3.87 -9.20 -2.11
N VAL A 257 3.81 -9.85 -3.26
CA VAL A 257 4.97 -10.24 -4.07
C VAL A 257 5.02 -9.37 -5.32
N TYR A 258 6.11 -8.64 -5.51
CA TYR A 258 6.36 -7.83 -6.69
C TYR A 258 7.30 -8.59 -7.61
N ASP A 259 6.87 -8.82 -8.85
CA ASP A 259 7.71 -9.38 -9.90
C ASP A 259 7.85 -8.35 -11.03
N GLY A 260 8.88 -7.52 -10.91
CA GLY A 260 9.17 -6.48 -11.89
C GLY A 260 9.57 -7.02 -13.25
N THR A 261 10.07 -8.25 -13.33
CA THR A 261 10.50 -8.89 -14.59
C THR A 261 9.30 -9.38 -15.39
N ARG A 262 8.39 -10.11 -14.76
CA ARG A 262 7.15 -10.61 -15.39
C ARG A 262 6.03 -9.57 -15.43
N ARG A 263 6.24 -8.39 -14.83
CA ARG A 263 5.22 -7.35 -14.62
C ARG A 263 3.97 -7.91 -13.94
N MET A 264 4.19 -8.65 -12.85
CA MET A 264 3.12 -9.25 -12.06
C MET A 264 3.20 -8.82 -10.61
N ILE A 265 2.05 -8.81 -9.95
CA ILE A 265 1.94 -8.68 -8.50
C ILE A 265 1.17 -9.87 -7.94
N GLY A 266 1.67 -10.43 -6.86
CA GLY A 266 1.16 -11.63 -6.22
C GLY A 266 0.64 -11.33 -4.83
N PHE A 267 -0.42 -12.03 -4.44
CA PHE A 267 -1.03 -11.92 -3.13
C PHE A 267 -1.16 -13.29 -2.47
N ARG A 268 -0.83 -13.37 -1.18
CA ARG A 268 -1.08 -14.55 -0.34
C ARG A 268 -1.50 -14.11 1.06
N THR A 269 -2.67 -14.56 1.49
CA THR A 269 -3.19 -14.30 2.84
C THR A 269 -2.41 -15.07 3.90
N GLY A 270 -2.33 -14.52 5.12
CA GLY A 270 -1.63 -15.17 6.23
C GLY A 270 -0.12 -15.31 5.99
N GLY A 271 0.49 -14.31 5.33
CA GLY A 271 1.92 -14.32 5.05
C GLY A 271 2.78 -14.16 6.31
N CYS A 272 2.26 -13.46 7.31
CA CYS A 272 2.86 -13.20 8.61
C CYS A 272 1.76 -12.95 9.65
N THR A 273 2.15 -12.90 10.92
CA THR A 273 1.24 -12.66 12.04
C THR A 273 1.15 -11.20 12.43
#